data_AF-A0AAX1N5H8-F1
#
_entry.id   AF-A0AAX1N5H8-F1
#
_cell.length_a   1.000
_cell.length_b   1.000
_cell.length_c   1.000
_cell.angle_alpha   90.00
_cell.angle_beta   90.00
_cell.angle_gamma   90.00
#
_symmetry.space_group_name_H-M   'P 1'
#
loop_
_entity.id
_entity.type
_entity.pdbx_description
1 polymer ?
#
loop_
_entity_poly.entity_id
_entity_poly.type
_entity_poly.pdbx_seq_one_letter_code
_entity_poly.pdbx_strand_id
1 'polypeptide(L)'
;MYKLQRIDGDHAILVSADENVPLLNHSGDPILPVAEDVAKMLLNDFKKGDMYDEDENFIPQRSYIYCNLSSLTALKLEDEEEYELDVTEVMQWDRAFRLQADGGEEYAAVKAVRDFFGEDYINLPLNYAESVEEMNDEDKLPDHIAQRIQDLVNDFNLKETMAVDMLLEHFQMTSVALVVLWVKQKISTSDFVYAMVLLTGYFDAGTSLEDIKTVKWVNNMVKKMERFGQYLASEEIY
;
A
#
# COMPACT_ATOMS: atom_id res chain seq x y z
N MET A 1 14.67 -12.39 18.05
CA MET A 1 14.02 -11.12 18.46
C MET A 1 14.97 -9.97 18.12
N TYR A 2 14.47 -8.78 17.73
CA TYR A 2 15.31 -7.64 17.34
C TYR A 2 15.43 -6.58 18.44
N LYS A 3 16.52 -5.80 18.42
CA LYS A 3 16.74 -4.62 19.26
C LYS A 3 17.29 -3.46 18.42
N LEU A 4 17.12 -2.25 18.93
CA LEU A 4 17.62 -1.04 18.29
C LEU A 4 19.11 -0.84 18.63
N GLN A 5 19.92 -0.57 17.60
CA GLN A 5 21.32 -0.19 17.73
C GLN A 5 21.54 1.17 17.05
N ARG A 6 21.99 2.15 17.81
CA ARG A 6 22.34 3.49 17.30
C ARG A 6 23.67 3.42 16.56
N ILE A 7 23.77 4.09 15.42
CA ILE A 7 24.98 4.14 14.59
C ILE A 7 25.66 5.49 14.77
N ASP A 8 25.00 6.57 14.38
CA ASP A 8 25.44 7.96 14.53
C ASP A 8 24.26 8.95 14.51
N GLY A 9 24.46 10.14 15.08
CA GLY A 9 23.42 11.19 15.12
C GLY A 9 22.06 10.68 15.61
N ASP A 10 21.03 10.92 14.79
CA ASP A 10 19.65 10.48 15.00
C ASP A 10 19.30 9.21 14.19
N HIS A 11 20.29 8.41 13.74
CA HIS A 11 20.08 7.19 12.95
C HIS A 11 20.32 5.89 13.75
N ALA A 12 19.57 4.86 13.38
CA ALA A 12 19.63 3.54 13.99
C ALA A 12 19.34 2.41 12.99
N ILE A 13 19.78 1.21 13.35
CA ILE A 13 19.42 -0.05 12.69
C ILE A 13 18.76 -1.00 13.69
N LEU A 14 18.00 -1.97 13.17
CA LEU A 14 17.60 -3.12 13.96
C LEU A 14 18.62 -4.25 13.81
N VAL A 15 19.00 -4.86 14.92
CA VAL A 15 19.90 -6.01 14.97
C VAL A 15 19.27 -7.15 15.77
N SER A 16 19.64 -8.39 15.48
CA SER A 16 19.25 -9.55 16.27
C SER A 16 19.74 -9.37 17.72
N ALA A 17 18.88 -9.71 18.69
CA ALA A 17 19.17 -9.49 20.10
C ALA A 17 20.37 -10.31 20.57
N ASP A 18 20.50 -11.54 20.06
CA ASP A 18 21.45 -12.55 20.52
C ASP A 18 22.81 -12.44 19.82
N GLU A 19 22.81 -12.15 18.51
CA GLU A 19 24.02 -12.20 17.68
C GLU A 19 24.48 -10.82 17.19
N ASN A 20 23.70 -9.76 17.42
CA ASN A 20 23.92 -8.40 16.87
C ASN A 20 24.06 -8.38 15.34
N VAL A 21 23.37 -9.29 14.65
CA VAL A 21 23.35 -9.32 13.18
C VAL A 21 22.31 -8.32 12.68
N PRO A 22 22.62 -7.43 11.72
CA PRO A 22 21.65 -6.50 11.14
C PRO A 22 20.40 -7.21 10.59
N LEU A 23 19.25 -6.55 10.70
CA LEU A 23 18.04 -6.94 9.98
C LEU A 23 18.33 -6.89 8.47
N LEU A 24 18.00 -7.98 7.77
CA LEU A 24 18.24 -8.11 6.34
C LEU A 24 16.99 -7.73 5.54
N ASN A 25 17.18 -7.17 4.34
CA ASN A 25 16.14 -6.94 3.34
C ASN A 25 15.72 -8.28 2.68
N HIS A 26 14.85 -8.21 1.67
CA HIS A 26 14.35 -9.39 0.94
C HIS A 26 15.44 -10.13 0.15
N SER A 27 16.50 -9.41 -0.25
CA SER A 27 17.64 -9.95 -1.00
C SER A 27 18.73 -10.56 -0.11
N GLY A 28 18.63 -10.38 1.22
CA GLY A 28 19.62 -10.87 2.19
C GLY A 28 20.71 -9.85 2.54
N ASP A 29 20.62 -8.62 2.06
CA ASP A 29 21.52 -7.53 2.39
C ASP A 29 21.08 -6.80 3.67
N PRO A 30 22.00 -6.25 4.48
CA PRO A 30 21.65 -5.44 5.64
C PRO A 30 20.78 -4.23 5.26
N ILE A 31 19.67 -4.04 5.97
CA ILE A 31 18.88 -2.79 5.88
C ILE A 31 19.78 -1.62 6.28
N LEU A 32 19.77 -0.57 5.44
CA LEU A 32 20.54 0.65 5.67
C LEU A 32 20.07 1.37 6.96
N PRO A 33 20.95 2.13 7.64
CA PRO A 33 20.54 2.98 8.75
C PRO A 33 19.39 3.91 8.39
N VAL A 34 18.39 3.98 9.26
CA VAL A 34 17.21 4.86 9.12
C VAL A 34 17.12 5.78 10.32
N ALA A 35 16.28 6.81 10.25
CA ALA A 35 16.00 7.66 11.40
C ALA A 35 15.54 6.82 12.62
N GLU A 36 15.97 7.21 13.82
CA GLU A 36 15.75 6.41 15.05
C GLU A 36 14.26 6.22 15.34
N ASP A 37 13.42 7.19 15.00
CA ASP A 37 11.96 7.09 15.10
C ASP A 37 11.39 6.03 14.16
N VAL A 38 11.84 5.97 12.90
CA VAL A 38 11.48 4.91 11.93
C VAL A 38 11.93 3.54 12.44
N ALA A 39 13.16 3.41 12.94
CA ALA A 39 13.65 2.17 13.53
C ALA A 39 12.80 1.75 14.75
N LYS A 40 12.36 2.70 15.58
CA LYS A 40 11.43 2.44 16.69
C LYS A 40 10.05 2.02 16.21
N MET A 41 9.51 2.65 15.15
CA MET A 41 8.23 2.26 14.57
C MET A 41 8.29 0.81 14.07
N LEU A 42 9.34 0.44 13.34
CA LEU A 42 9.56 -0.91 12.85
C LEU A 42 9.71 -1.92 14.01
N LEU A 43 10.52 -1.60 15.02
CA LEU A 43 10.69 -2.45 16.20
C LEU A 43 9.35 -2.65 16.96
N ASN A 44 8.52 -1.61 17.03
CA ASN A 44 7.21 -1.70 17.63
C ASN A 44 6.25 -2.57 16.81
N ASP A 45 6.38 -2.56 15.48
CA ASP A 45 5.62 -3.45 14.60
C ASP A 45 6.04 -4.91 14.80
N PHE A 46 7.35 -5.17 14.89
CA PHE A 46 7.92 -6.51 15.12
C PHE A 46 7.51 -7.14 16.46
N LYS A 47 7.11 -6.32 17.44
CA LYS A 47 6.61 -6.79 18.75
C LYS A 47 5.12 -7.13 18.74
N LYS A 48 4.41 -6.92 17.64
CA LYS A 48 2.99 -7.25 17.53
C LYS A 48 2.83 -8.75 17.26
N GLY A 49 1.76 -9.33 17.82
CA GLY A 49 1.51 -10.77 17.75
C GLY A 49 1.12 -11.29 16.37
N ASP A 50 0.88 -10.42 15.39
CA ASP A 50 0.57 -10.78 14.01
C ASP A 50 1.81 -10.97 13.13
N MET A 51 3.01 -10.83 13.69
CA MET A 51 4.29 -11.04 13.00
C MET A 51 4.78 -12.48 13.01
N TYR A 52 4.00 -13.41 13.57
CA TYR A 52 4.34 -14.82 13.66
C TYR A 52 3.33 -15.67 12.89
N ASP A 53 3.79 -16.72 12.20
CA ASP A 53 2.88 -17.73 11.62
C ASP A 53 2.35 -18.71 12.68
N GLU A 54 1.61 -19.72 12.22
CA GLU A 54 1.01 -20.76 13.07
C GLU A 54 2.06 -21.61 13.80
N ASP A 55 3.29 -21.67 13.26
CA ASP A 55 4.43 -22.41 13.79
C ASP A 55 5.36 -21.53 14.65
N GLU A 56 4.92 -20.31 15.01
CA GLU A 56 5.69 -19.31 15.76
C GLU A 56 6.98 -18.85 15.06
N ASN A 57 7.07 -18.99 13.73
CA ASN A 57 8.17 -18.41 12.96
C ASN A 57 7.91 -16.91 12.77
N PHE A 58 8.92 -16.09 13.03
CA PHE A 58 8.85 -14.65 12.83
C PHE A 58 8.92 -14.29 11.34
N ILE A 59 7.93 -13.56 10.84
CA ILE A 59 7.76 -13.16 9.43
C ILE A 59 7.80 -11.63 9.34
N PRO A 60 8.97 -11.01 9.10
CA PRO A 60 9.09 -9.56 8.98
C PRO A 60 8.28 -8.99 7.79
N GLN A 61 8.05 -9.78 6.75
CA GLN A 61 7.25 -9.42 5.56
C GLN A 61 5.79 -9.06 5.87
N ARG A 62 5.31 -9.32 7.09
CA ARG A 62 3.97 -8.91 7.55
C ARG A 62 3.90 -7.44 8.00
N SER A 63 5.04 -6.73 8.00
CA SER A 63 5.16 -5.30 8.28
C SER A 63 5.35 -4.52 6.98
N TYR A 64 4.43 -3.60 6.67
CA TYR A 64 4.57 -2.72 5.49
C TYR A 64 5.78 -1.78 5.61
N ILE A 65 6.14 -1.38 6.83
CA ILE A 65 7.34 -0.57 7.07
C ILE A 65 8.59 -1.38 6.69
N TYR A 66 8.67 -2.64 7.12
CA TYR A 66 9.76 -3.53 6.72
C TYR A 66 9.84 -3.70 5.20
N CYS A 67 8.71 -4.04 4.55
CA CYS A 67 8.69 -4.29 3.12
C CYS A 67 9.12 -3.05 2.32
N ASN A 68 8.63 -1.86 2.67
CA ASN A 68 9.04 -0.63 2.00
C ASN A 68 10.53 -0.30 2.24
N LEU A 69 11.04 -0.43 3.47
CA LEU A 69 12.46 -0.25 3.78
C LEU A 69 13.36 -1.25 3.07
N SER A 70 12.87 -2.48 2.92
CA SER A 70 13.55 -3.57 2.23
C SER A 70 13.73 -3.26 0.74
N SER A 71 12.66 -2.82 0.06
CA SER A 71 12.72 -2.40 -1.35
C SER A 71 13.59 -1.16 -1.54
N LEU A 72 13.46 -0.14 -0.68
CA LEU A 72 14.31 1.05 -0.72
C LEU A 72 15.79 0.73 -0.53
N THR A 73 16.10 -0.23 0.36
CA THR A 73 17.48 -0.69 0.55
C THR A 73 18.02 -1.34 -0.71
N ALA A 74 17.25 -2.22 -1.36
CA ALA A 74 17.67 -2.89 -2.58
C ALA A 74 18.00 -1.88 -3.69
N LEU A 75 17.08 -0.94 -3.98
CA LEU A 75 17.29 0.10 -5.00
C LEU A 75 18.54 0.95 -4.74
N LYS A 76 18.73 1.39 -3.49
CA LYS A 76 19.92 2.18 -3.12
C LYS A 76 21.23 1.41 -3.26
N LEU A 77 21.21 0.10 -3.02
CA LEU A 77 22.40 -0.74 -3.17
C LEU A 77 22.71 -1.04 -4.65
N GLU A 78 21.69 -1.04 -5.51
CA GLU A 78 21.82 -1.23 -6.96
C GLU A 78 22.16 0.06 -7.71
N ASP A 79 22.23 1.21 -7.02
CA ASP A 79 22.50 2.55 -7.57
C ASP A 79 21.47 2.98 -8.62
N GLU A 80 20.23 2.49 -8.47
CA GLU A 80 19.10 2.88 -9.32
C GLU A 80 18.51 4.20 -8.80
N GLU A 81 19.04 5.32 -9.31
CA GLU A 81 18.60 6.67 -8.93
C GLU A 81 17.21 7.07 -9.48
N GLU A 82 16.70 6.36 -10.50
CA GLU A 82 15.45 6.69 -11.19
C GLU A 82 14.50 5.48 -11.22
N TYR A 83 13.73 5.29 -10.13
CA TYR A 83 12.55 4.43 -10.17
C TYR A 83 11.31 5.27 -10.53
N GLU A 84 10.77 5.03 -11.72
CA GLU A 84 9.54 5.66 -12.20
C GLU A 84 8.39 4.64 -12.19
N LEU A 85 7.25 5.04 -11.66
CA LEU A 85 6.04 4.23 -11.64
C LEU A 85 5.01 4.83 -12.61
N ASP A 86 4.75 4.14 -13.72
CA ASP A 86 3.65 4.45 -14.62
C ASP A 86 2.43 3.60 -14.27
N VAL A 87 1.33 4.26 -13.92
CA VAL A 87 0.06 3.61 -13.59
C VAL A 87 -1.02 3.84 -14.63
N THR A 88 -0.74 4.59 -15.71
CA THR A 88 -1.74 5.02 -16.70
C THR A 88 -2.41 3.85 -17.40
N GLU A 89 -1.65 2.81 -17.72
CA GLU A 89 -2.16 1.59 -18.35
C GLU A 89 -2.97 0.75 -17.36
N VAL A 90 -2.44 0.50 -16.16
CA VAL A 90 -3.10 -0.32 -15.12
C VAL A 90 -4.40 0.32 -14.63
N MET A 91 -4.49 1.65 -14.64
CA MET A 91 -5.71 2.39 -14.33
C MET A 91 -6.92 1.92 -15.15
N GLN A 92 -6.71 1.38 -16.37
CA GLN A 92 -7.79 0.86 -17.20
C GLN A 92 -8.57 -0.30 -16.55
N TRP A 93 -7.98 -1.02 -15.60
CA TRP A 93 -8.60 -2.09 -14.82
C TRP A 93 -9.07 -1.66 -13.42
N ASP A 94 -8.94 -0.38 -13.06
CA ASP A 94 -9.22 0.07 -11.70
C ASP A 94 -10.68 -0.22 -11.30
N ARG A 95 -10.85 -1.08 -10.30
CA ARG A 95 -12.16 -1.54 -9.85
C ARG A 95 -13.00 -0.41 -9.28
N ALA A 96 -12.40 0.67 -8.78
CA ALA A 96 -13.14 1.83 -8.27
C ALA A 96 -13.92 2.59 -9.35
N PHE A 97 -13.60 2.37 -10.63
CA PHE A 97 -14.34 2.92 -11.78
C PHE A 97 -15.16 1.86 -12.54
N ARG A 98 -15.16 0.62 -12.04
CA ARG A 98 -15.82 -0.52 -12.69
C ARG A 98 -16.65 -1.28 -11.66
N LEU A 99 -17.71 -0.67 -11.19
CA LEU A 99 -18.62 -1.22 -10.19
C LEU A 99 -19.79 -1.94 -10.84
N GLN A 100 -20.36 -2.92 -10.14
CA GLN A 100 -21.61 -3.54 -10.58
C GLN A 100 -22.73 -2.49 -10.70
N ALA A 101 -23.69 -2.74 -11.59
CA ALA A 101 -24.66 -1.73 -12.02
C ALA A 101 -25.60 -1.22 -10.90
N ASP A 102 -25.83 -2.02 -9.85
CA ASP A 102 -26.55 -1.60 -8.65
C ASP A 102 -25.64 -0.92 -7.62
N GLY A 103 -24.31 -1.09 -7.74
CA GLY A 103 -23.25 -0.43 -6.99
C GLY A 103 -23.20 -0.77 -5.49
N GLY A 104 -24.36 -0.97 -4.87
CA GLY A 104 -24.54 -1.35 -3.48
C GLY A 104 -23.59 -0.64 -2.54
N GLU A 105 -22.98 -1.44 -1.67
CA GLU A 105 -21.98 -1.00 -0.70
C GLU A 105 -20.65 -0.61 -1.36
N GLU A 106 -20.29 -1.17 -2.52
CA GLU A 106 -19.06 -0.80 -3.26
C GLU A 106 -19.11 0.68 -3.68
N TYR A 107 -20.26 1.14 -4.18
CA TYR A 107 -20.48 2.53 -4.60
C TYR A 107 -20.42 3.53 -3.45
N ALA A 108 -20.84 3.09 -2.26
CA ALA A 108 -20.70 3.86 -1.03
C ALA A 108 -19.24 3.87 -0.54
N ALA A 109 -18.54 2.74 -0.65
CA ALA A 109 -17.16 2.58 -0.20
C ALA A 109 -16.18 3.43 -1.02
N VAL A 110 -16.41 3.60 -2.32
CA VAL A 110 -15.56 4.46 -3.17
C VAL A 110 -15.98 5.93 -3.18
N LYS A 111 -16.80 6.39 -2.22
CA LYS A 111 -17.26 7.78 -2.14
C LYS A 111 -16.10 8.78 -2.23
N ALA A 112 -14.97 8.48 -1.60
CA ALA A 112 -13.84 9.40 -1.58
C ALA A 112 -13.15 9.53 -2.96
N VAL A 113 -13.10 8.45 -3.75
CA VAL A 113 -12.67 8.49 -5.17
C VAL A 113 -13.64 9.37 -5.97
N ARG A 114 -14.94 9.12 -5.80
CA ARG A 114 -15.99 9.88 -6.47
C ARG A 114 -15.95 11.37 -6.15
N ASP A 115 -15.77 11.72 -4.88
CA ASP A 115 -15.64 13.10 -4.44
C ASP A 115 -14.39 13.77 -5.01
N PHE A 116 -13.28 13.03 -5.12
CA PHE A 116 -12.04 13.55 -5.72
C PHE A 116 -12.21 13.87 -7.20
N PHE A 117 -12.81 12.97 -7.98
CA PHE A 117 -13.03 13.16 -9.42
C PHE A 117 -14.20 14.09 -9.74
N GLY A 118 -15.20 14.18 -8.86
CA GLY A 118 -16.35 15.07 -9.04
C GLY A 118 -17.15 14.72 -10.29
N GLU A 119 -17.34 15.70 -11.19
CA GLU A 119 -18.08 15.51 -12.43
C GLU A 119 -17.37 14.58 -13.43
N ASP A 120 -16.05 14.40 -13.28
CA ASP A 120 -15.26 13.50 -14.13
C ASP A 120 -15.41 12.04 -13.73
N TYR A 121 -16.01 11.75 -12.55
CA TYR A 121 -16.19 10.36 -12.13
C TYR A 121 -17.17 9.64 -13.04
N ILE A 122 -16.75 8.49 -13.56
CA ILE A 122 -17.59 7.58 -14.33
C ILE A 122 -17.59 6.20 -13.70
N ASN A 123 -18.67 5.45 -13.93
CA ASN A 123 -18.73 4.03 -13.63
C ASN A 123 -18.88 3.26 -14.94
N LEU A 124 -17.81 2.62 -15.38
CA LEU A 124 -17.77 1.75 -16.54
C LEU A 124 -18.25 0.35 -16.17
N PRO A 125 -18.62 -0.48 -17.16
CA PRO A 125 -18.86 -1.90 -16.92
C PRO A 125 -17.64 -2.61 -16.33
N LEU A 126 -17.91 -3.73 -15.64
CA LEU A 126 -16.86 -4.66 -15.23
C LEU A 126 -16.03 -5.09 -16.44
N ASN A 127 -14.73 -5.17 -16.23
CA ASN A 127 -13.76 -5.56 -17.24
C ASN A 127 -13.21 -6.95 -16.92
N TYR A 128 -13.22 -7.84 -17.90
CA TYR A 128 -12.72 -9.20 -17.79
C TYR A 128 -11.53 -9.47 -18.73
N ALA A 129 -10.99 -8.44 -19.39
CA ALA A 129 -9.79 -8.52 -20.20
C ALA A 129 -8.62 -8.98 -19.34
N GLU A 130 -7.93 -10.03 -19.79
CA GLU A 130 -6.74 -10.60 -19.14
C GLU A 130 -5.44 -10.05 -19.75
N SER A 131 -5.54 -9.23 -20.80
CA SER A 131 -4.42 -8.64 -21.52
C SER A 131 -4.68 -7.21 -21.99
N VAL A 132 -3.59 -6.48 -22.26
CA VAL A 132 -3.61 -5.13 -22.86
C VAL A 132 -4.27 -5.14 -24.23
N GLU A 133 -4.05 -6.19 -25.01
CA GLU A 133 -4.68 -6.35 -26.32
C GLU A 133 -6.20 -6.42 -26.20
N GLU A 134 -6.72 -7.25 -25.29
CA GLU A 134 -8.16 -7.39 -25.02
C GLU A 134 -8.76 -6.10 -24.46
N MET A 135 -8.01 -5.33 -23.67
CA MET A 135 -8.44 -4.03 -23.16
C MET A 135 -8.76 -3.01 -24.26
N ASN A 136 -8.30 -3.22 -25.50
CA ASN A 136 -8.67 -2.36 -26.62
C ASN A 136 -10.09 -2.57 -27.11
N ASP A 137 -10.70 -3.72 -26.82
CA ASP A 137 -12.07 -4.05 -27.20
C ASP A 137 -13.09 -3.66 -26.11
N GLU A 138 -12.61 -3.24 -24.94
CA GLU A 138 -13.41 -2.84 -23.77
C GLU A 138 -13.61 -1.32 -23.68
N ASP A 139 -14.63 -0.90 -22.92
CA ASP A 139 -14.83 0.52 -22.60
C ASP A 139 -13.64 1.06 -21.81
N LYS A 140 -12.99 2.11 -22.34
CA LYS A 140 -11.79 2.71 -21.74
C LYS A 140 -12.10 3.84 -20.78
N LEU A 141 -11.29 3.96 -19.75
CA LEU A 141 -11.26 5.18 -18.95
C LEU A 141 -10.73 6.33 -19.80
N PRO A 142 -11.38 7.51 -19.79
CA PRO A 142 -10.86 8.70 -20.42
C PRO A 142 -9.44 9.02 -19.94
N ASP A 143 -8.55 9.36 -20.87
CA ASP A 143 -7.12 9.60 -20.59
C ASP A 143 -6.90 10.63 -19.46
N HIS A 144 -7.73 11.66 -19.38
CA HIS A 144 -7.62 12.68 -18.34
C HIS A 144 -7.82 12.15 -16.91
N ILE A 145 -8.58 11.05 -16.73
CA ILE A 145 -8.76 10.40 -15.43
C ILE A 145 -7.47 9.69 -15.02
N ALA A 146 -6.90 8.90 -15.92
CA ALA A 146 -5.64 8.19 -15.69
C ALA A 146 -4.47 9.17 -15.48
N GLN A 147 -4.39 10.21 -16.31
CA GLN A 147 -3.38 11.26 -16.20
C GLN A 147 -3.47 11.98 -14.86
N ARG A 148 -4.67 12.26 -14.35
CA ARG A 148 -4.84 12.93 -13.06
C ARG A 148 -4.34 12.10 -11.89
N ILE A 149 -4.38 10.77 -11.97
CA ILE A 149 -3.72 9.88 -11.00
C ILE A 149 -2.21 9.87 -11.21
N GLN A 150 -1.74 9.75 -12.46
CA GLN A 150 -0.31 9.79 -12.78
C GLN A 150 0.35 11.08 -12.29
N ASP A 151 -0.32 12.22 -12.41
CA ASP A 151 0.17 13.51 -11.90
C ASP A 151 0.40 13.48 -10.37
N LEU A 152 -0.45 12.76 -9.61
CA LEU A 152 -0.24 12.58 -8.18
C LEU A 152 0.95 11.66 -7.88
N VAL A 153 1.16 10.63 -8.69
CA VAL A 153 2.29 9.70 -8.58
C VAL A 153 3.61 10.41 -8.89
N ASN A 154 3.63 11.26 -9.92
CA ASN A 154 4.80 12.05 -10.29
C ASN A 154 5.23 13.05 -9.19
N ASP A 155 4.31 13.42 -8.31
CA ASP A 155 4.59 14.29 -7.16
C ASP A 155 5.11 13.52 -5.92
N PHE A 156 5.20 12.20 -5.96
CA PHE A 156 5.67 11.38 -4.84
C PHE A 156 7.19 11.33 -4.75
N ASN A 157 7.71 11.28 -3.52
CA ASN A 157 9.11 10.89 -3.32
C ASN A 157 9.29 9.37 -3.44
N LEU A 158 10.53 8.90 -3.50
CA LEU A 158 10.82 7.47 -3.68
C LEU A 158 10.15 6.57 -2.62
N LYS A 159 10.06 7.03 -1.37
CA LYS A 159 9.41 6.30 -0.27
C LYS A 159 7.91 6.10 -0.55
N GLU A 160 7.23 7.15 -0.99
CA GLU A 160 5.82 7.14 -1.37
C GLU A 160 5.59 6.33 -2.65
N THR A 161 6.43 6.47 -3.68
CA THR A 161 6.35 5.70 -4.93
C THR A 161 6.49 4.20 -4.68
N MET A 162 7.46 3.78 -3.85
CA MET A 162 7.59 2.40 -3.40
C MET A 162 6.39 1.91 -2.59
N ALA A 163 5.75 2.82 -1.84
CA ALA A 163 4.56 2.47 -1.08
C ALA A 163 3.37 2.20 -2.00
N VAL A 164 3.22 2.97 -3.08
CA VAL A 164 2.20 2.72 -4.10
C VAL A 164 2.43 1.35 -4.73
N ASP A 165 3.60 1.08 -5.30
CA ASP A 165 3.90 -0.18 -5.99
C ASP A 165 3.66 -1.41 -5.09
N MET A 166 4.23 -1.39 -3.88
CA MET A 166 4.04 -2.46 -2.90
C MET A 166 2.56 -2.68 -2.52
N LEU A 167 1.78 -1.60 -2.35
CA LEU A 167 0.37 -1.72 -1.98
C LEU A 167 -0.48 -2.20 -3.15
N LEU A 168 -0.15 -1.81 -4.38
CA LEU A 168 -0.80 -2.33 -5.57
C LEU A 168 -0.62 -3.83 -5.68
N GLU A 169 0.62 -4.34 -5.51
CA GLU A 169 0.90 -5.78 -5.47
C GLU A 169 0.17 -6.48 -4.32
N HIS A 170 0.20 -5.90 -3.11
CA HIS A 170 -0.48 -6.47 -1.95
C HIS A 170 -1.98 -6.66 -2.17
N PHE A 171 -2.61 -5.71 -2.84
CA PHE A 171 -4.03 -5.74 -3.15
C PHE A 171 -4.33 -6.22 -4.57
N GLN A 172 -3.40 -6.96 -5.20
CA GLN A 172 -3.61 -7.59 -6.51
C GLN A 172 -4.09 -6.60 -7.59
N MET A 173 -3.55 -5.38 -7.59
CA MET A 173 -3.91 -4.31 -8.52
C MET A 173 -5.41 -3.92 -8.48
N THR A 174 -6.13 -4.22 -7.38
CA THR A 174 -7.59 -4.01 -7.27
C THR A 174 -8.00 -2.57 -7.60
N SER A 175 -7.31 -1.57 -7.04
CA SER A 175 -7.61 -0.16 -7.35
C SER A 175 -6.37 0.70 -7.16
N VAL A 176 -5.96 1.35 -8.24
CA VAL A 176 -4.84 2.27 -8.28
C VAL A 176 -5.21 3.59 -7.61
N ALA A 177 -6.39 4.13 -7.94
CA ALA A 177 -6.89 5.39 -7.42
C ALA A 177 -7.01 5.36 -5.88
N LEU A 178 -7.52 4.28 -5.29
CA LEU A 178 -7.60 4.15 -3.84
C LEU A 178 -6.21 4.17 -3.18
N VAL A 179 -5.25 3.42 -3.73
CA VAL A 179 -3.88 3.38 -3.20
C VAL A 179 -3.22 4.76 -3.31
N VAL A 180 -3.24 5.38 -4.50
CA VAL A 180 -2.60 6.68 -4.74
C VAL A 180 -3.23 7.77 -3.87
N LEU A 181 -4.56 7.82 -3.78
CA LEU A 181 -5.25 8.81 -2.94
C LEU A 181 -4.98 8.59 -1.44
N TRP A 182 -4.79 7.35 -0.99
CA TRP A 182 -4.43 7.08 0.40
C TRP A 182 -3.00 7.52 0.71
N VAL A 183 -2.03 7.18 -0.15
CA VAL A 183 -0.63 7.63 -0.01
C VAL A 183 -0.55 9.16 -0.01
N LYS A 184 -1.30 9.84 -0.88
CA LYS A 184 -1.39 11.31 -0.92
C LYS A 184 -2.23 11.92 0.23
N GLN A 185 -2.69 11.10 1.19
CA GLN A 185 -3.51 11.50 2.33
C GLN A 185 -4.80 12.24 1.94
N LYS A 186 -5.37 11.91 0.79
CA LYS A 186 -6.67 12.44 0.31
C LYS A 186 -7.84 11.64 0.86
N ILE A 187 -7.61 10.41 1.33
CA ILE A 187 -8.62 9.55 1.93
C ILE A 187 -8.12 9.00 3.27
N SER A 188 -9.05 8.73 4.20
CA SER A 188 -8.69 8.17 5.51
C SER A 188 -8.26 6.72 5.37
N THR A 189 -7.45 6.24 6.32
CA THR A 189 -7.03 4.82 6.34
C THR A 189 -8.21 3.87 6.47
N SER A 190 -9.24 4.22 7.25
CA SER A 190 -10.44 3.40 7.35
C SER A 190 -11.18 3.32 6.02
N ASP A 191 -11.37 4.45 5.33
CA ASP A 191 -12.08 4.47 4.04
C ASP A 191 -11.31 3.67 2.99
N PHE A 192 -9.99 3.85 2.95
CA PHE A 192 -9.10 3.07 2.08
C PHE A 192 -9.24 1.56 2.34
N VAL A 193 -9.00 1.10 3.58
CA VAL A 193 -9.02 -0.34 3.90
C VAL A 193 -10.39 -0.95 3.64
N TYR A 194 -11.48 -0.29 4.05
CA TYR A 194 -12.81 -0.84 3.84
C TYR A 194 -13.17 -0.90 2.36
N ALA A 195 -12.81 0.11 1.57
CA ALA A 195 -13.01 0.08 0.13
C ALA A 195 -12.20 -1.03 -0.54
N MET A 196 -10.90 -1.14 -0.25
CA MET A 196 -10.06 -2.21 -0.81
C MET A 196 -10.60 -3.59 -0.47
N VAL A 197 -10.94 -3.83 0.80
CA VAL A 197 -11.43 -5.13 1.26
C VAL A 197 -12.77 -5.51 0.61
N LEU A 198 -13.65 -4.54 0.39
CA LEU A 198 -14.90 -4.75 -0.36
C LEU A 198 -14.62 -5.09 -1.82
N LEU A 199 -13.80 -4.29 -2.50
CA LEU A 199 -13.55 -4.42 -3.94
C LEU A 199 -12.75 -5.68 -4.31
N THR A 200 -11.84 -6.14 -3.43
CA THR A 200 -11.08 -7.38 -3.66
C THR A 200 -11.95 -8.64 -3.51
N GLY A 201 -13.19 -8.52 -3.00
CA GLY A 201 -14.13 -9.65 -2.91
C GLY A 201 -13.83 -10.61 -1.75
N TYR A 202 -13.21 -10.13 -0.67
CA TYR A 202 -12.99 -10.93 0.55
C TYR A 202 -14.28 -11.31 1.28
N PHE A 203 -15.40 -10.68 0.91
CA PHE A 203 -16.70 -10.86 1.52
C PHE A 203 -17.74 -11.22 0.45
N ASP A 204 -18.74 -11.99 0.84
CA ASP A 204 -19.85 -12.36 -0.04
C ASP A 204 -20.62 -11.13 -0.51
N ALA A 205 -21.14 -11.19 -1.74
CA ALA A 205 -21.98 -10.15 -2.29
C ALA A 205 -23.18 -9.86 -1.36
N GLY A 206 -23.37 -8.60 -1.00
CA GLY A 206 -24.41 -8.15 -0.07
C GLY A 206 -23.98 -8.05 1.39
N THR A 207 -22.72 -8.35 1.74
CA THR A 207 -22.18 -8.03 3.07
C THR A 207 -22.15 -6.51 3.26
N SER A 208 -22.73 -6.02 4.35
CA SER A 208 -22.78 -4.58 4.61
C SER A 208 -21.42 -4.04 5.08
N LEU A 209 -21.14 -2.76 4.80
CA LEU A 209 -19.95 -2.09 5.32
C LEU A 209 -19.90 -2.12 6.86
N GLU A 210 -21.06 -2.04 7.52
CA GLU A 210 -21.14 -2.12 8.99
C GLU A 210 -20.73 -3.49 9.52
N ASP A 211 -21.08 -4.58 8.82
CA ASP A 211 -20.63 -5.92 9.20
C ASP A 211 -19.11 -6.06 9.05
N ILE A 212 -18.54 -5.55 7.95
CA ILE A 212 -17.08 -5.56 7.69
C ILE A 212 -16.32 -4.82 8.78
N LYS A 213 -16.85 -3.68 9.27
CA LYS A 213 -16.27 -2.91 10.37
C LYS A 213 -16.19 -3.70 11.67
N THR A 214 -16.99 -4.75 11.87
CA THR A 214 -16.90 -5.60 13.06
C THR A 214 -15.82 -6.68 12.97
N VAL A 215 -15.27 -6.92 11.77
CA VAL A 215 -14.36 -8.03 11.53
C VAL A 215 -12.96 -7.74 12.10
N LYS A 216 -12.48 -8.63 12.97
CA LYS A 216 -11.23 -8.43 13.72
C LYS A 216 -10.01 -8.26 12.81
N TRP A 217 -9.86 -9.06 11.76
CA TRP A 217 -8.71 -8.98 10.88
C TRP A 217 -8.70 -7.69 10.04
N VAL A 218 -9.87 -7.21 9.60
CA VAL A 218 -10.02 -5.93 8.91
C VAL A 218 -9.60 -4.77 9.81
N ASN A 219 -10.06 -4.76 11.06
CA ASN A 219 -9.65 -3.76 12.05
C ASN A 219 -8.14 -3.81 12.37
N ASN A 220 -7.52 -5.00 12.31
CA ASN A 220 -6.07 -5.11 12.42
C ASN A 220 -5.36 -4.54 11.19
N MET A 221 -5.91 -4.74 9.98
CA MET A 221 -5.39 -4.14 8.75
C MET A 221 -5.47 -2.61 8.80
N VAL A 222 -6.60 -2.03 9.25
CA VAL A 222 -6.70 -0.57 9.48
C VAL A 222 -5.56 -0.08 10.37
N LYS A 223 -5.34 -0.71 11.52
CA LYS A 223 -4.25 -0.33 12.43
C LYS A 223 -2.87 -0.49 11.82
N LYS A 224 -2.66 -1.51 10.97
CA LYS A 224 -1.39 -1.71 10.25
C LYS A 224 -1.16 -0.58 9.26
N MET A 225 -2.17 -0.26 8.45
CA MET A 225 -2.10 0.83 7.49
C MET A 225 -1.94 2.19 8.18
N GLU A 226 -2.55 2.42 9.35
CA GLU A 226 -2.36 3.65 10.13
C GLU A 226 -0.89 3.83 10.55
N ARG A 227 -0.24 2.75 11.01
CA ARG A 227 1.20 2.77 11.33
C ARG A 227 2.05 2.99 10.09
N PHE A 228 1.66 2.39 8.96
CA PHE A 228 2.36 2.62 7.70
C PHE A 228 2.22 4.08 7.24
N GLY A 229 1.04 4.69 7.36
CA GLY A 229 0.83 6.10 7.09
C GLY A 229 1.67 7.02 8.01
N GLN A 230 1.84 6.67 9.29
CA GLN A 230 2.75 7.39 10.20
C GLN A 230 4.21 7.30 9.73
N TYR A 231 4.62 6.14 9.21
CA TYR A 231 5.94 5.96 8.61
C TYR A 231 6.10 6.78 7.31
N LEU A 232 5.10 6.80 6.44
CA LEU A 232 5.16 7.62 5.21
C LEU A 232 5.29 9.11 5.55
N ALA A 233 4.59 9.57 6.60
CA ALA A 233 4.67 10.94 7.10
C ALA A 233 5.94 11.27 7.91
N SER A 234 6.78 10.29 8.25
CA SER A 234 8.08 10.52 8.91
C SER A 234 9.08 11.16 7.95
N GLU A 235 10.18 11.71 8.47
CA GLU A 235 11.24 12.31 7.64
C GLU A 235 11.85 11.29 6.65
N GLU A 236 12.55 11.78 5.63
CA GLU A 236 13.11 10.94 4.57
C GLU A 236 14.24 10.04 5.06
N ILE A 237 14.38 8.89 4.38
CA ILE A 237 15.44 7.91 4.63
C ILE A 237 16.64 8.33 3.77
N TYR A 238 17.74 8.74 4.42
CA TYR A 238 19.01 9.04 3.76
C TYR A 238 19.70 7.81 3.19
#